data_AF-A0A848CJP4-F1
#
_entry.id   AF-A0A848CJP4-F1
#
_cell.length_a   1.000
_cell.length_b   1.000
_cell.length_c   1.000
_cell.angle_alpha   90.00
_cell.angle_beta   90.00
_cell.angle_gamma   90.00
#
_symmetry.space_group_name_H-M   'P 1'
#
loop_
_entity.id
_entity.type
_entity.pdbx_description
1 polymer ?
#
loop_
_entity_poly.entity_id
_entity_poly.type
_entity_poly.pdbx_seq_one_letter_code
_entity_poly.pdbx_strand_id
1 'polypeptide(L)'
;MSDLILSRERFDSAVNTIVQFLRDSGYSGSLEDGTGLHDAVIKPNAVIYGLFAQMVDRASAYQSLQKALELKDTIGQEDYDDAVDGILSNWFVTRNDGKPSYGHVRLWFLQPVDFLQYKDGQPVGTATKPATAPVVPAAPLSLVADGEQVFTEDSFGCLYNSTDNINEYYIDVAVRSDGNSDLAPDVTDTVSATVGDIYFLRASIPSKFVAGVLVESSEDFIRRAEKAITTRELITDRAINTVLREEFDEIIDLYVAGHGKKEQLRDIVDFQGVRVHVGNKADIWIATELTRQMYDVAADAEGYVSTGQFPGDVSVAGFSGAYIDGTPTGLEVACEETLFGSGNYLPESIRVSGTSGLDKVTLEILTDPVLNRVSDFVRAGGQRVVCYDPLVKHKIPLVLRPVLDVTLVPLQSGYSEEELADISTRIRLAATDYVSNLVKTGAPWVASELVAAVHDAVDAVHKIRLPVVCKGSLFDPLNGKVLRFDMPDKFSVADITETHSAQLSDNTVQLYTDEGLVTVNFSKS
;
A
#
# COMPACT_ATOMS: atom_id res chain seq x y z
N MET A 1 -7.46 -33.23 -21.54
CA MET A 1 -8.53 -33.57 -22.51
C MET A 1 -9.06 -34.95 -22.16
N SER A 2 -9.95 -35.02 -21.17
CA SER A 2 -10.55 -36.27 -20.71
C SER A 2 -12.00 -35.98 -20.34
N ASP A 3 -12.88 -36.75 -20.96
CA ASP A 3 -14.32 -36.92 -20.71
C ASP A 3 -15.24 -35.71 -20.95
N LEU A 4 -15.41 -35.35 -22.23
CA LEU A 4 -16.60 -34.65 -22.72
C LEU A 4 -17.81 -35.60 -22.65
N ILE A 5 -18.41 -35.72 -21.46
CA ILE A 5 -19.64 -36.48 -21.25
C ILE A 5 -20.82 -35.53 -21.52
N LEU A 6 -21.48 -35.70 -22.66
CA LEU A 6 -22.70 -34.97 -22.97
C LEU A 6 -23.86 -35.58 -22.16
N SER A 7 -24.49 -34.78 -21.30
CA SER A 7 -25.68 -35.24 -20.56
C SER A 7 -26.82 -35.52 -21.52
N ARG A 8 -27.68 -36.50 -21.17
CA ARG A 8 -28.84 -36.86 -21.99
C ARG A 8 -29.80 -35.68 -22.20
N GLU A 9 -29.97 -34.86 -21.17
CA GLU A 9 -30.81 -33.66 -21.23
C GLU A 9 -30.26 -32.62 -22.23
N ARG A 10 -28.94 -32.43 -22.28
CA ARG A 10 -28.31 -31.54 -23.27
C ARG A 10 -28.41 -32.10 -24.69
N PHE A 11 -28.27 -33.41 -24.85
CA PHE A 11 -28.47 -34.06 -26.13
C PHE A 11 -29.90 -33.84 -26.66
N ASP A 12 -30.90 -34.06 -25.82
CA ASP A 12 -32.31 -33.89 -26.19
C ASP A 12 -32.63 -32.42 -26.51
N SER A 13 -32.06 -31.47 -25.75
CA SER A 13 -32.16 -30.03 -26.04
C SER A 13 -31.51 -29.63 -27.37
N ALA A 14 -30.34 -30.20 -27.69
CA ALA A 14 -29.66 -30.00 -28.96
C ALA A 14 -30.47 -30.54 -30.15
N VAL A 15 -31.04 -31.75 -30.01
CA VAL A 15 -31.95 -32.33 -31.01
C VAL A 15 -33.15 -31.41 -31.25
N ASN A 16 -33.81 -30.94 -30.19
CA ASN A 16 -34.96 -30.05 -30.29
C ASN A 16 -34.60 -28.73 -30.99
N THR A 17 -33.42 -28.16 -30.69
CA THR A 17 -32.94 -26.92 -31.33
C THR A 17 -32.74 -27.10 -32.83
N ILE A 18 -32.13 -28.22 -33.24
CA ILE A 18 -31.91 -28.53 -34.66
C ILE A 18 -33.24 -28.81 -35.39
N VAL A 19 -34.15 -29.53 -34.74
CA VAL A 19 -35.50 -29.79 -35.29
C VAL A 19 -36.27 -28.49 -35.48
N GLN A 20 -36.22 -27.59 -34.49
CA GLN A 20 -36.87 -26.28 -34.57
C GLN A 20 -36.28 -25.43 -35.71
N PHE A 21 -34.95 -25.38 -35.83
CA PHE A 21 -34.27 -24.70 -36.94
C PHE A 21 -34.69 -25.24 -38.31
N LEU A 22 -34.83 -26.56 -38.47
CA LEU A 22 -35.28 -27.18 -39.72
C LEU A 22 -36.74 -26.85 -40.03
N ARG A 23 -37.61 -26.75 -39.02
CA ARG A 23 -39.00 -26.33 -39.20
C ARG A 23 -39.10 -24.86 -39.59
N ASP A 24 -38.35 -23.98 -38.94
CA ASP A 24 -38.34 -22.55 -39.19
C ASP A 24 -37.77 -22.21 -40.58
N SER A 25 -36.84 -23.04 -41.09
CA SER A 25 -36.32 -22.95 -42.46
C SER A 25 -37.26 -23.53 -43.54
N GLY A 26 -38.43 -24.04 -43.16
CA GLY A 26 -39.48 -24.48 -44.08
C GLY A 26 -39.44 -25.96 -44.48
N TYR A 27 -38.69 -26.81 -43.77
CA TYR A 27 -38.65 -28.24 -44.06
C TYR A 27 -39.97 -28.94 -43.67
N SER A 28 -40.63 -29.54 -44.68
CA SER A 28 -41.94 -30.20 -44.53
C SER A 28 -41.88 -31.72 -44.35
N GLY A 29 -40.70 -32.33 -44.36
CA GLY A 29 -40.55 -33.79 -44.18
C GLY A 29 -40.74 -34.24 -42.73
N SER A 30 -40.78 -35.56 -42.52
CA SER A 30 -40.78 -36.12 -41.15
C SER A 30 -39.40 -35.94 -40.50
N LEU A 31 -39.42 -35.48 -39.25
CA LEU A 31 -38.24 -35.25 -38.39
C LEU A 31 -38.33 -36.12 -37.12
N GLU A 32 -39.21 -37.12 -37.12
CA GLU A 32 -39.43 -37.99 -35.97
C GLU A 32 -38.28 -38.99 -35.78
N ASP A 33 -38.16 -39.46 -34.55
CA ASP A 33 -37.19 -40.46 -34.14
C ASP A 33 -37.39 -41.77 -34.92
N GLY A 34 -36.31 -42.35 -35.46
CA GLY A 34 -36.35 -43.54 -36.32
C GLY A 34 -36.49 -43.25 -37.83
N THR A 35 -36.56 -41.99 -38.24
CA THR A 35 -36.39 -41.62 -39.66
C THR A 35 -34.91 -41.58 -40.05
N GLY A 36 -34.60 -41.92 -41.31
CA GLY A 36 -33.22 -41.89 -41.80
C GLY A 36 -32.55 -40.52 -41.67
N LEU A 37 -33.31 -39.43 -41.78
CA LEU A 37 -32.80 -38.08 -41.56
C LEU A 37 -32.51 -37.82 -40.07
N HIS A 38 -33.40 -38.23 -39.17
CA HIS A 38 -33.21 -38.05 -37.74
C HIS A 38 -31.99 -38.81 -37.24
N ASP A 39 -31.83 -40.07 -37.66
CA ASP A 39 -30.77 -40.93 -37.16
C ASP A 39 -29.41 -40.68 -37.84
N ALA A 40 -29.39 -40.37 -39.14
CA ALA A 40 -28.13 -40.16 -39.87
C ALA A 40 -27.63 -38.70 -39.85
N VAL A 41 -28.52 -37.72 -39.64
CA VAL A 41 -28.18 -36.29 -39.74
C VAL A 41 -28.45 -35.55 -38.43
N ILE A 42 -29.64 -35.67 -37.84
CA ILE A 42 -29.99 -34.85 -36.66
C ILE A 42 -29.22 -35.31 -35.43
N LYS A 43 -29.23 -36.61 -35.10
CA LYS A 43 -28.52 -37.15 -33.93
C LYS A 43 -27.00 -36.86 -33.97
N PRO A 44 -26.26 -37.14 -35.06
CA PRO A 44 -24.83 -36.83 -35.11
C PRO A 44 -24.55 -35.33 -35.00
N ASN A 45 -25.33 -34.47 -35.66
CA ASN A 45 -25.15 -33.02 -35.52
C ASN A 45 -25.55 -32.49 -34.14
N ALA A 46 -26.50 -33.12 -33.44
CA ALA A 46 -26.85 -32.78 -32.07
C ALA A 46 -25.70 -33.08 -31.10
N VAL A 47 -24.96 -34.18 -31.31
CA VAL A 47 -23.73 -34.44 -30.55
C VAL A 47 -22.71 -33.33 -30.78
N ILE A 48 -22.44 -33.00 -32.04
CA ILE A 48 -21.47 -31.96 -32.41
C ILE A 48 -21.88 -30.59 -31.82
N TYR A 49 -23.15 -30.22 -31.96
CA TYR A 49 -23.70 -28.99 -31.39
C TYR A 49 -23.58 -28.97 -29.86
N GLY A 50 -23.93 -30.06 -29.19
CA GLY A 50 -23.82 -30.18 -27.74
C GLY A 50 -22.38 -30.00 -27.24
N LEU A 51 -21.40 -30.57 -27.96
CA LEU A 51 -19.98 -30.39 -27.66
C LEU A 51 -19.54 -28.93 -27.85
N PHE A 52 -19.93 -28.29 -28.96
CA PHE A 52 -19.63 -26.87 -29.17
C PHE A 52 -20.27 -25.97 -28.13
N ALA A 53 -21.53 -26.22 -27.76
CA ALA A 53 -22.21 -25.49 -26.71
C ALA A 53 -21.47 -25.60 -25.37
N GLN A 54 -21.03 -26.81 -25.00
CA GLN A 54 -20.23 -27.02 -23.79
C GLN A 54 -18.88 -26.28 -23.84
N MET A 55 -18.20 -26.26 -24.99
CA MET A 55 -16.96 -25.49 -25.16
C MET A 55 -17.21 -23.98 -25.06
N VAL A 56 -18.32 -23.49 -25.61
CA VAL A 56 -18.72 -22.08 -25.51
C VAL A 56 -19.07 -21.69 -24.08
N ASP A 57 -19.77 -22.55 -23.34
CA ASP A 57 -20.08 -22.34 -21.92
C ASP A 57 -18.77 -22.24 -21.10
N ARG A 58 -17.86 -23.21 -21.29
CA ARG A 58 -16.55 -23.20 -20.64
C ARG A 58 -15.76 -21.93 -21.00
N ALA A 59 -15.66 -21.56 -22.27
CA ALA A 59 -14.97 -20.33 -22.67
C ALA A 59 -15.64 -19.06 -22.11
N SER A 60 -16.96 -19.06 -21.99
CA SER A 60 -17.74 -17.95 -21.44
C SER A 60 -17.54 -17.78 -19.93
N ALA A 61 -17.33 -18.87 -19.19
CA ALA A 61 -17.03 -18.83 -17.76
C ALA A 61 -15.73 -18.05 -17.48
N TYR A 62 -14.71 -18.17 -18.33
CA TYR A 62 -13.42 -17.48 -18.18
C TYR A 62 -13.47 -15.98 -18.51
N GLN A 63 -14.61 -15.46 -19.01
CA GLN A 63 -14.73 -14.05 -19.39
C GLN A 63 -15.15 -13.14 -18.22
N SER A 64 -15.85 -13.68 -17.22
CA SER A 64 -16.34 -12.89 -16.08
C SER A 64 -16.71 -13.77 -14.90
N LEU A 65 -16.49 -13.29 -13.68
CA LEU A 65 -16.85 -14.00 -12.45
C LEU A 65 -18.34 -14.31 -12.35
N GLN A 66 -19.19 -13.41 -12.86
CA GLN A 66 -20.63 -13.63 -12.87
C GLN A 66 -21.01 -14.85 -13.74
N LYS A 67 -20.50 -14.92 -14.98
CA LYS A 67 -20.73 -16.09 -15.85
C LYS A 67 -20.13 -17.36 -15.26
N ALA A 68 -18.95 -17.29 -14.64
CA ALA A 68 -18.35 -18.44 -13.96
C ALA A 68 -19.27 -18.98 -12.86
N LEU A 69 -19.88 -18.08 -12.06
CA LEU A 69 -20.81 -18.44 -11.01
C LEU A 69 -22.11 -19.06 -11.56
N GLU A 70 -22.68 -18.48 -12.60
CA GLU A 70 -23.90 -18.99 -13.26
C GLU A 70 -23.70 -20.37 -13.88
N LEU A 71 -22.49 -20.65 -14.40
CA LEU A 71 -22.16 -21.90 -15.09
C LEU A 71 -21.45 -22.94 -14.19
N LYS A 72 -21.30 -22.67 -12.89
CA LYS A 72 -20.57 -23.53 -11.95
C LYS A 72 -21.00 -25.00 -12.02
N ASP A 73 -22.30 -25.26 -11.95
CA ASP A 73 -22.85 -26.62 -11.98
C ASP A 73 -22.72 -27.28 -13.37
N THR A 74 -22.52 -26.49 -14.42
CA THR A 74 -22.39 -26.95 -15.81
C THR A 74 -20.97 -27.35 -16.15
N ILE A 75 -19.98 -26.55 -15.74
CA ILE A 75 -18.56 -26.77 -16.06
C ILE A 75 -17.85 -27.66 -15.01
N GLY A 76 -18.41 -27.73 -13.80
CA GLY A 76 -17.82 -28.48 -12.68
C GLY A 76 -16.92 -27.62 -11.81
N GLN A 77 -16.61 -28.13 -10.61
CA GLN A 77 -15.88 -27.38 -9.58
C GLN A 77 -14.43 -27.03 -10.00
N GLU A 78 -13.71 -27.96 -10.63
CA GLU A 78 -12.32 -27.75 -11.07
C GLU A 78 -12.23 -26.63 -12.12
N ASP A 79 -13.07 -26.69 -13.17
CA ASP A 79 -13.12 -25.66 -14.21
C ASP A 79 -13.61 -24.31 -13.68
N TYR A 80 -14.48 -24.30 -12.66
CA TYR A 80 -14.90 -23.09 -11.98
C TYR A 80 -13.76 -22.45 -11.18
N ASP A 81 -13.00 -23.25 -10.43
CA ASP A 81 -11.88 -22.78 -9.63
C ASP A 81 -10.77 -22.21 -10.53
N ASP A 82 -10.45 -22.90 -11.64
CA ASP A 82 -9.51 -22.42 -12.65
C ASP A 82 -9.97 -21.12 -13.34
N ALA A 83 -11.27 -20.99 -13.64
CA ALA A 83 -11.83 -19.77 -14.23
C ALA A 83 -11.74 -18.58 -13.26
N VAL A 84 -12.05 -18.80 -11.97
CA VAL A 84 -11.94 -17.77 -10.92
C VAL A 84 -10.48 -17.34 -10.76
N ASP A 85 -9.56 -18.29 -10.68
CA ASP A 85 -8.12 -18.01 -10.51
C ASP A 85 -7.56 -17.30 -11.75
N GLY A 86 -7.92 -17.74 -12.96
CA GLY A 86 -7.53 -17.09 -14.21
C GLY A 86 -8.01 -15.64 -14.29
N ILE A 87 -9.27 -15.38 -13.92
CA ILE A 87 -9.82 -14.02 -13.93
C ILE A 87 -9.16 -13.14 -12.87
N LEU A 88 -9.08 -13.61 -11.62
CA LEU A 88 -8.54 -12.83 -10.49
C LEU A 88 -7.01 -12.66 -10.55
N SER A 89 -6.30 -13.54 -11.26
CA SER A 89 -4.87 -13.35 -11.54
C SER A 89 -4.59 -12.09 -12.35
N ASN A 90 -5.53 -11.66 -13.21
CA ASN A 90 -5.42 -10.37 -13.92
C ASN A 90 -5.47 -9.17 -12.97
N TRP A 91 -6.02 -9.36 -11.78
CA TRP A 91 -6.07 -8.38 -10.69
C TRP A 91 -4.96 -8.61 -9.65
N PHE A 92 -3.95 -9.40 -9.99
CA PHE A 92 -2.78 -9.71 -9.16
C PHE A 92 -3.10 -10.29 -7.78
N VAL A 93 -4.29 -10.88 -7.61
CA VAL A 93 -4.64 -11.61 -6.39
C VAL A 93 -4.53 -13.10 -6.69
N THR A 94 -3.84 -13.84 -5.82
CA THR A 94 -3.73 -15.31 -5.89
C THR A 94 -4.46 -15.95 -4.72
N ARG A 95 -4.93 -17.18 -4.94
CA ARG A 95 -5.56 -18.01 -3.91
C ARG A 95 -4.54 -18.42 -2.85
N ASN A 96 -4.99 -18.61 -1.61
CA ASN A 96 -4.12 -19.20 -0.59
C ASN A 96 -4.06 -20.72 -0.77
N ASP A 97 -2.85 -21.24 -0.99
CA ASP A 97 -2.57 -22.65 -1.30
C ASP A 97 -2.81 -23.62 -0.14
N GLY A 98 -3.32 -23.17 1.01
CA GLY A 98 -3.47 -24.00 2.20
C GLY A 98 -2.13 -24.48 2.78
N LYS A 99 -2.21 -25.33 3.80
CA LYS A 99 -1.08 -26.02 4.41
C LYS A 99 -1.49 -27.44 4.82
N PRO A 100 -0.62 -28.45 4.69
CA PRO A 100 -0.88 -29.77 5.24
C PRO A 100 -0.89 -29.73 6.77
N SER A 101 -1.60 -30.67 7.39
CA SER A 101 -1.44 -30.90 8.83
C SER A 101 -0.13 -31.66 9.05
N TYR A 102 0.54 -31.39 10.17
CA TYR A 102 1.84 -31.99 10.45
C TYR A 102 1.98 -32.39 11.93
N GLY A 103 2.85 -33.35 12.17
CA GLY A 103 3.08 -33.92 13.49
C GLY A 103 4.12 -35.03 13.43
N HIS A 104 4.12 -35.89 14.44
CA HIS A 104 5.01 -37.03 14.50
C HIS A 104 4.22 -38.33 14.59
N VAL A 105 4.71 -39.38 13.95
CA VAL A 105 4.26 -40.74 14.17
C VAL A 105 5.40 -41.50 14.84
N ARG A 106 5.09 -42.06 16.01
CA ARG A 106 6.02 -42.92 16.73
C ARG A 106 5.89 -44.35 16.23
N LEU A 107 6.99 -44.89 15.71
CA LEU A 107 7.11 -46.28 15.29
C LEU A 107 7.82 -47.06 16.39
N TRP A 108 7.30 -48.24 16.74
CA TRP A 108 7.82 -49.11 17.79
C TRP A 108 8.39 -50.40 17.20
N PHE A 109 9.53 -50.83 17.73
CA PHE A 109 10.30 -51.98 17.27
C PHE A 109 10.78 -52.86 18.42
N LEU A 110 11.01 -54.14 18.16
CA LEU A 110 11.54 -55.10 19.14
C LEU A 110 13.05 -54.90 19.42
N GLN A 111 13.79 -54.40 18.43
CA GLN A 111 15.19 -54.04 18.51
C GLN A 111 15.47 -52.84 17.59
N PRO A 112 16.56 -52.08 17.80
CA PRO A 112 16.96 -51.03 16.87
C PRO A 112 17.18 -51.59 15.45
N VAL A 113 16.86 -50.78 14.45
CA VAL A 113 17.10 -51.12 13.04
C VAL A 113 18.40 -50.44 12.59
N ASP A 114 19.26 -51.17 11.88
CA ASP A 114 20.55 -50.66 11.40
C ASP A 114 20.39 -49.39 10.55
N PHE A 115 19.36 -49.36 9.72
CA PHE A 115 19.08 -48.25 8.80
C PHE A 115 17.59 -48.17 8.43
N LEU A 116 16.98 -47.01 8.65
CA LEU A 116 15.62 -46.68 8.21
C LEU A 116 15.64 -45.30 7.55
N GLN A 117 15.15 -45.20 6.32
CA GLN A 117 15.10 -43.95 5.57
C GLN A 117 13.70 -43.69 5.03
N TYR A 118 13.25 -42.44 5.19
CA TYR A 118 12.12 -41.89 4.48
C TYR A 118 12.56 -40.75 3.57
N LYS A 119 12.10 -40.79 2.33
CA LYS A 119 12.21 -39.64 1.41
C LYS A 119 11.01 -38.72 1.63
N ASP A 120 11.19 -37.42 1.36
CA ASP A 120 10.08 -36.48 1.41
C ASP A 120 8.93 -36.95 0.50
N GLY A 121 7.70 -36.92 1.03
CA GLY A 121 6.51 -37.39 0.33
C GLY A 121 6.34 -38.91 0.27
N GLN A 122 7.26 -39.71 0.85
CA GLN A 122 7.09 -41.16 0.94
C GLN A 122 5.95 -41.51 1.92
N PRO A 123 5.04 -42.43 1.57
CA PRO A 123 3.97 -42.87 2.47
C PRO A 123 4.55 -43.47 3.76
N VAL A 124 4.12 -42.94 4.91
CA VAL A 124 4.48 -43.43 6.25
C VAL A 124 3.34 -44.24 6.83
N GLY A 125 2.09 -43.84 6.59
CA GLY A 125 0.95 -44.50 7.22
C GLY A 125 -0.38 -43.81 6.98
N THR A 126 -1.38 -44.22 7.76
CA THR A 126 -2.73 -43.65 7.71
C THR A 126 -3.28 -43.49 9.11
N ALA A 127 -3.70 -42.27 9.46
CA ALA A 127 -4.38 -41.99 10.72
C ALA A 127 -5.89 -42.14 10.55
N THR A 128 -6.51 -42.89 11.46
CA THR A 128 -7.96 -43.14 11.47
C THR A 128 -8.53 -42.84 12.85
N LYS A 129 -9.65 -42.14 12.91
CA LYS A 129 -10.35 -41.92 14.18
C LYS A 129 -10.97 -43.23 14.68
N PRO A 130 -10.99 -43.48 16.00
CA PRO A 130 -11.61 -44.68 16.55
C PRO A 130 -13.12 -44.70 16.24
N ALA A 131 -13.64 -45.88 15.93
CA ALA A 131 -15.03 -46.10 15.50
C ALA A 131 -16.12 -45.71 16.54
N THR A 132 -15.71 -45.33 17.76
CA THR A 132 -16.57 -44.87 18.85
C THR A 132 -16.81 -43.36 18.86
N ALA A 133 -16.22 -42.60 17.93
CA ALA A 133 -16.46 -41.15 17.82
C ALA A 133 -17.89 -40.87 17.27
N PRO A 134 -18.70 -39.96 17.87
CA PRO A 134 -20.10 -39.73 17.48
C PRO A 134 -20.32 -39.00 16.15
N VAL A 135 -19.28 -38.78 15.34
CA VAL A 135 -19.34 -37.94 14.14
C VAL A 135 -18.94 -38.78 12.95
N VAL A 136 -19.69 -38.60 11.85
CA VAL A 136 -19.50 -39.12 10.47
C VAL A 136 -18.12 -39.74 10.26
N PRO A 137 -17.98 -40.98 9.74
CA PRO A 137 -16.68 -41.62 9.54
C PRO A 137 -15.77 -40.66 8.77
N ALA A 138 -14.82 -40.05 9.49
CA ALA A 138 -13.84 -39.18 8.89
C ALA A 138 -13.01 -40.04 7.95
N ALA A 139 -12.88 -39.62 6.70
CA ALA A 139 -12.03 -40.32 5.75
C ALA A 139 -10.63 -40.51 6.37
N PRO A 140 -10.02 -41.69 6.21
CA PRO A 140 -8.69 -41.94 6.72
C PRO A 140 -7.70 -40.89 6.18
N LEU A 141 -6.88 -40.32 7.05
CA LEU A 141 -5.89 -39.31 6.68
C LEU A 141 -4.57 -40.01 6.30
N SER A 142 -4.23 -39.97 5.02
CA SER A 142 -2.93 -40.44 4.52
C SER A 142 -1.79 -39.55 5.02
N LEU A 143 -0.72 -40.18 5.51
CA LEU A 143 0.45 -39.52 6.08
C LEU A 143 1.69 -39.84 5.26
N VAL A 144 2.44 -38.81 4.91
CA VAL A 144 3.73 -38.89 4.21
C VAL A 144 4.84 -38.30 5.07
N ALA A 145 6.07 -38.71 4.83
CA ALA A 145 7.22 -38.16 5.54
C ALA A 145 7.41 -36.67 5.23
N ASP A 146 7.68 -35.89 6.26
CA ASP A 146 7.99 -34.46 6.15
C ASP A 146 9.50 -34.28 6.02
N GLY A 147 9.98 -34.07 4.79
CA GLY A 147 11.41 -33.99 4.50
C GLY A 147 12.14 -35.33 4.47
N GLU A 148 13.41 -35.30 4.06
CA GLU A 148 14.28 -36.48 4.11
C GLU A 148 14.69 -36.78 5.55
N GLN A 149 14.42 -38.01 5.99
CA GLN A 149 14.72 -38.47 7.34
C GLN A 149 15.49 -39.78 7.27
N VAL A 150 16.66 -39.81 7.91
CA VAL A 150 17.53 -40.98 7.98
C VAL A 150 17.76 -41.31 9.45
N PHE A 151 17.51 -42.56 9.80
CA PHE A 151 17.66 -43.07 11.14
C PHE A 151 18.61 -44.27 11.13
N THR A 152 19.51 -44.28 12.10
CA THR A 152 20.45 -45.38 12.38
C THR A 152 20.12 -45.99 13.74
N GLU A 153 20.81 -47.08 14.09
CA GLU A 153 20.66 -47.75 15.40
C GLU A 153 20.72 -46.77 16.59
N ASP A 154 21.64 -45.80 16.56
CA ASP A 154 21.81 -44.78 17.61
C ASP A 154 20.64 -43.78 17.73
N SER A 155 19.74 -43.74 16.74
CA SER A 155 18.60 -42.82 16.71
C SER A 155 17.40 -43.32 17.53
N PHE A 156 17.43 -44.58 18.00
CA PHE A 156 16.31 -45.21 18.69
C PHE A 156 16.33 -44.91 20.20
N GLY A 157 15.19 -44.41 20.70
CA GLY A 157 14.92 -44.38 22.13
C GLY A 157 14.51 -45.77 22.62
N CYS A 158 14.82 -46.11 23.87
CA CYS A 158 14.38 -47.36 24.48
C CYS A 158 13.40 -47.09 25.63
N LEU A 159 12.31 -47.84 25.68
CA LEU A 159 11.31 -47.78 26.74
C LEU A 159 10.94 -49.20 27.17
N TYR A 160 11.01 -49.47 28.47
CA TYR A 160 10.61 -50.76 29.01
C TYR A 160 9.08 -50.84 29.14
N ASN A 161 8.46 -51.72 28.38
CA ASN A 161 7.02 -52.00 28.46
C ASN A 161 6.78 -53.04 29.56
N SER A 162 6.26 -52.58 30.70
CA SER A 162 5.97 -53.42 31.86
C SER A 162 4.80 -54.40 31.65
N THR A 163 3.95 -54.17 30.65
CA THR A 163 2.80 -55.05 30.33
C THR A 163 3.27 -56.34 29.68
N ASP A 164 4.17 -56.22 28.70
CA ASP A 164 4.66 -57.35 27.90
C ASP A 164 6.05 -57.83 28.35
N ASN A 165 6.64 -57.16 29.35
CA ASN A 165 7.96 -57.47 29.92
C ASN A 165 9.09 -57.49 28.88
N ILE A 166 9.03 -56.56 27.91
CA ILE A 166 10.01 -56.40 26.83
C ILE A 166 10.51 -54.95 26.76
N ASN A 167 11.75 -54.78 26.30
CA ASN A 167 12.24 -53.46 25.89
C ASN A 167 11.71 -53.16 24.48
N GLU A 168 10.96 -52.07 24.33
CA GLU A 168 10.53 -51.56 23.03
C GLU A 168 11.43 -50.39 22.64
N TYR A 169 11.88 -50.39 21.39
CA TYR A 169 12.64 -49.30 20.81
C TYR A 169 11.72 -48.45 19.96
N TYR A 170 11.85 -47.13 20.04
CA TYR A 170 10.96 -46.23 19.33
C TYR A 170 11.71 -45.13 18.60
N ILE A 171 11.06 -44.63 17.55
CA ILE A 171 11.51 -43.48 16.80
C ILE A 171 10.34 -42.62 16.37
N ASP A 172 10.53 -41.31 16.38
CA ASP A 172 9.52 -40.34 15.97
C ASP A 172 9.82 -39.88 14.55
N VAL A 173 8.99 -40.31 13.61
CA VAL A 173 9.05 -39.87 12.21
C VAL A 173 8.20 -38.62 12.08
N ALA A 174 8.79 -37.52 11.60
CA ALA A 174 8.04 -36.32 11.25
C ALA A 174 7.18 -36.61 10.02
N VAL A 175 5.89 -36.31 10.11
CA VAL A 175 4.93 -36.58 9.04
C VAL A 175 4.06 -35.38 8.77
N ARG A 176 3.55 -35.32 7.55
CA ARG A 176 2.50 -34.39 7.12
C ARG A 176 1.41 -35.14 6.37
N SER A 177 0.22 -34.54 6.28
CA SER A 177 -0.86 -35.10 5.46
C SER A 177 -0.48 -35.12 3.98
N ASP A 178 -0.98 -36.13 3.27
CA ASP A 178 -0.87 -36.24 1.81
C ASP A 178 -1.86 -35.27 1.13
N GLY A 179 -1.52 -33.98 1.16
CA GLY A 179 -2.36 -32.86 0.74
C GLY A 179 -2.75 -31.94 1.91
N ASN A 180 -3.44 -30.84 1.59
CA ASN A 180 -3.89 -29.88 2.60
C ASN A 180 -5.05 -30.45 3.42
N SER A 181 -4.99 -30.27 4.74
CA SER A 181 -5.97 -30.85 5.65
C SER A 181 -6.08 -30.01 6.91
N ASP A 182 -7.32 -29.73 7.33
CA ASP A 182 -7.64 -29.14 8.63
C ASP A 182 -7.80 -30.19 9.75
N LEU A 183 -7.73 -31.48 9.40
CA LEU A 183 -7.76 -32.57 10.36
C LEU A 183 -6.46 -32.63 11.16
N ALA A 184 -6.61 -32.64 12.49
CA ALA A 184 -5.53 -32.86 13.44
C ALA A 184 -5.76 -34.17 14.21
N PRO A 185 -5.12 -35.28 13.78
CA PRO A 185 -5.08 -36.51 14.55
C PRO A 185 -4.57 -36.30 15.97
N ASP A 186 -5.14 -37.01 16.93
CA ASP A 186 -4.77 -36.95 18.35
C ASP A 186 -4.21 -38.30 18.85
N VAL A 187 -3.70 -38.33 20.07
CA VAL A 187 -3.09 -39.51 20.72
C VAL A 187 -4.05 -40.70 20.81
N THR A 188 -5.37 -40.45 20.77
CA THR A 188 -6.40 -41.50 20.77
C THR A 188 -6.67 -42.12 19.41
N ASP A 189 -6.15 -41.53 18.34
CA ASP A 189 -6.37 -42.00 16.98
C ASP A 189 -5.45 -43.16 16.64
N THR A 190 -5.93 -44.09 15.82
CA THR A 190 -5.16 -45.26 15.41
C THR A 190 -4.35 -44.92 14.16
N VAL A 191 -3.10 -45.38 14.13
CA VAL A 191 -2.22 -45.21 12.96
C VAL A 191 -1.80 -46.57 12.44
N SER A 192 -2.08 -46.82 11.16
CA SER A 192 -1.38 -47.86 10.41
C SER A 192 -0.06 -47.29 9.90
N ALA A 193 1.02 -48.07 9.93
CA ALA A 193 2.28 -47.66 9.33
C ALA A 193 2.70 -48.62 8.22
N THR A 194 3.34 -48.07 7.19
CA THR A 194 3.84 -48.82 6.03
C THR A 194 5.32 -49.08 6.24
N VAL A 195 5.65 -50.01 7.15
CA VAL A 195 7.03 -50.39 7.48
C VAL A 195 7.28 -51.84 7.06
N GLY A 196 8.27 -52.06 6.21
CA GLY A 196 8.63 -53.38 5.70
C GLY A 196 9.68 -54.12 6.54
N ASP A 197 9.62 -54.01 7.87
CA ASP A 197 10.61 -54.60 8.79
C ASP A 197 9.96 -55.63 9.73
N ILE A 198 10.62 -56.77 9.95
CA ILE A 198 10.11 -57.87 10.78
C ILE A 198 10.10 -57.54 12.28
N TYR A 199 10.88 -56.55 12.70
CA TYR A 199 10.97 -56.10 14.08
C TYR A 199 9.96 -55.00 14.41
N PHE A 200 9.22 -54.48 13.42
CA PHE A 200 8.16 -53.50 13.63
C PHE A 200 6.99 -54.09 14.42
N LEU A 201 6.57 -53.40 15.48
CA LEU A 201 5.50 -53.82 16.38
C LEU A 201 4.21 -53.06 16.12
N ARG A 202 4.26 -51.73 16.20
CA ARG A 202 3.08 -50.85 16.11
C ARG A 202 3.47 -49.40 15.83
N ALA A 203 2.48 -48.60 15.44
CA ALA A 203 2.59 -47.15 15.32
C ALA A 203 1.61 -46.45 16.26
N SER A 204 1.99 -45.26 16.73
CA SER A 204 1.15 -44.44 17.60
C SER A 204 1.44 -42.96 17.42
N ILE A 205 0.48 -42.11 17.76
CA ILE A 205 0.67 -40.65 17.76
C ILE A 205 1.14 -40.22 19.16
N PRO A 206 2.38 -39.70 19.31
CA PRO A 206 2.90 -39.29 20.61
C PRO A 206 2.27 -37.97 21.09
N SER A 207 1.80 -37.12 20.18
CA SER A 207 1.19 -35.82 20.48
C SER A 207 0.21 -35.40 19.38
N LYS A 208 -0.79 -34.60 19.75
CA LYS A 208 -1.76 -34.05 18.80
C LYS A 208 -1.07 -33.28 17.67
N PHE A 209 -1.52 -33.54 16.44
CA PHE A 209 -1.01 -32.88 15.26
C PHE A 209 -1.40 -31.40 15.24
N VAL A 210 -0.60 -30.59 14.55
CA VAL A 210 -0.98 -29.23 14.20
C VAL A 210 -1.90 -29.31 12.98
N ALA A 211 -3.12 -28.79 13.12
CA ALA A 211 -4.06 -28.69 12.01
C ALA A 211 -3.45 -27.81 10.92
N GLY A 212 -3.53 -28.27 9.67
CA GLY A 212 -3.21 -27.46 8.52
C GLY A 212 -4.35 -26.50 8.20
N VAL A 213 -4.29 -25.92 7.01
CA VAL A 213 -5.31 -25.01 6.51
C VAL A 213 -5.73 -25.54 5.15
N LEU A 214 -7.02 -25.70 4.91
CA LEU A 214 -7.50 -26.07 3.59
C LEU A 214 -7.17 -24.97 2.58
N VAL A 215 -7.10 -25.35 1.30
CA VAL A 215 -7.03 -24.38 0.21
C VAL A 215 -8.25 -23.45 0.32
N GLU A 216 -8.05 -22.16 0.11
CA GLU A 216 -9.13 -21.18 0.16
C GLU A 216 -10.21 -21.51 -0.88
N SER A 217 -11.49 -21.49 -0.47
CA SER A 217 -12.62 -21.73 -1.38
C SER A 217 -12.77 -20.60 -2.39
N SER A 218 -13.38 -20.87 -3.55
CA SER A 218 -13.56 -19.85 -4.60
C SER A 218 -14.46 -18.71 -4.14
N GLU A 219 -15.46 -19.02 -3.32
CA GLU A 219 -16.36 -18.03 -2.72
C GLU A 219 -15.66 -17.14 -1.69
N ASP A 220 -14.77 -17.71 -0.87
CA ASP A 220 -13.94 -16.95 0.06
C ASP A 220 -12.91 -16.10 -0.68
N PHE A 221 -12.31 -16.66 -1.73
CA PHE A 221 -11.34 -15.96 -2.56
C PHE A 221 -11.96 -14.74 -3.24
N ILE A 222 -13.17 -14.87 -3.82
CA ILE A 222 -13.90 -13.73 -4.41
C ILE A 222 -14.20 -12.65 -3.37
N ARG A 223 -14.68 -13.02 -2.17
CA ARG A 223 -14.94 -12.05 -1.08
C ARG A 223 -13.69 -11.37 -0.57
N ARG A 224 -12.56 -12.09 -0.49
CA ARG A 224 -11.27 -11.52 -0.12
C ARG A 224 -10.74 -10.61 -1.22
N ALA A 225 -10.88 -10.99 -2.48
CA ALA A 225 -10.48 -10.19 -3.63
C ALA A 225 -11.24 -8.86 -3.67
N GLU A 226 -12.54 -8.86 -3.41
CA GLU A 226 -13.35 -7.61 -3.30
C GLU A 226 -12.76 -6.64 -2.26
N LYS A 227 -12.32 -7.15 -1.11
CA LYS A 227 -11.65 -6.35 -0.08
C LYS A 227 -10.23 -5.94 -0.46
N ALA A 228 -9.45 -6.85 -1.04
CA ALA A 228 -8.06 -6.60 -1.44
C ALA A 228 -7.97 -5.51 -2.51
N ILE A 229 -8.84 -5.57 -3.53
CA ILE A 229 -8.97 -4.57 -4.58
C ILE A 229 -9.34 -3.18 -4.00
N THR A 230 -10.10 -3.15 -2.90
CA THR A 230 -10.59 -1.88 -2.31
C THR A 230 -9.68 -1.27 -1.24
N THR A 231 -8.74 -2.00 -0.65
CA THR A 231 -8.08 -1.55 0.61
C THR A 231 -6.56 -1.42 0.61
N ARG A 232 -5.80 -1.86 -0.40
CA ARG A 232 -4.31 -1.89 -0.28
C ARG A 232 -3.51 -1.34 -1.45
N GLU A 233 -4.17 -0.77 -2.44
CA GLU A 233 -3.45 -0.15 -3.54
C GLU A 233 -3.32 1.35 -3.27
N LEU A 234 -2.08 1.86 -3.24
CA LEU A 234 -1.77 3.31 -3.22
C LEU A 234 -2.20 3.98 -4.55
N ILE A 235 -3.39 3.70 -5.06
CA ILE A 235 -3.91 4.19 -6.35
C ILE A 235 -5.02 5.22 -6.13
N THR A 236 -5.96 4.93 -5.23
CA THR A 236 -7.09 5.85 -5.00
C THR A 236 -6.73 6.88 -3.93
N ASP A 237 -7.21 8.11 -4.08
CA ASP A 237 -6.99 9.19 -3.11
C ASP A 237 -7.34 8.76 -1.68
N ARG A 238 -8.44 8.00 -1.52
CA ARG A 238 -8.88 7.50 -0.22
C ARG A 238 -7.91 6.48 0.36
N ALA A 239 -7.45 5.51 -0.45
CA ALA A 239 -6.50 4.50 0.00
C ALA A 239 -5.15 5.12 0.35
N ILE A 240 -4.64 6.03 -0.49
CA ILE A 240 -3.40 6.77 -0.22
C ILE A 240 -3.52 7.54 1.10
N ASN A 241 -4.62 8.27 1.30
CA ASN A 241 -4.82 9.05 2.52
C ASN A 241 -4.92 8.16 3.77
N THR A 242 -5.64 7.04 3.71
CA THR A 242 -5.76 6.10 4.82
C THR A 242 -4.42 5.45 5.15
N VAL A 243 -3.75 4.84 4.16
CA VAL A 243 -2.50 4.10 4.38
C VAL A 243 -1.40 5.04 4.89
N LEU A 244 -1.22 6.21 4.28
CA LEU A 244 -0.15 7.12 4.68
C LEU A 244 -0.37 7.75 6.06
N ARG A 245 -1.62 8.04 6.44
CA ARG A 245 -1.91 8.56 7.78
C ARG A 245 -1.90 7.50 8.88
N GLU A 246 -2.14 6.23 8.54
CA GLU A 246 -1.99 5.12 9.49
C GLU A 246 -0.51 4.77 9.76
N GLU A 247 0.36 4.93 8.75
CA GLU A 247 1.79 4.62 8.87
C GLU A 247 2.60 5.80 9.42
N PHE A 248 2.23 7.04 9.10
CA PHE A 248 2.98 8.26 9.45
C PHE A 248 2.10 9.27 10.20
N ASP A 249 2.20 9.24 11.53
CA ASP A 249 1.52 10.19 12.43
C ASP A 249 2.03 11.64 12.23
N GLU A 250 3.22 11.81 11.64
CA GLU A 250 3.81 13.12 11.37
C GLU A 250 3.16 13.88 10.19
N ILE A 251 2.30 13.21 9.40
CA ILE A 251 1.58 13.85 8.29
C ILE A 251 0.40 14.66 8.84
N ILE A 252 0.53 15.99 8.79
CA ILE A 252 -0.50 16.94 9.20
C ILE A 252 -1.63 16.95 8.17
N ASP A 253 -1.27 17.22 6.91
CA ASP A 253 -2.21 17.35 5.80
C ASP A 253 -1.73 16.60 4.55
N LEU A 254 -2.66 16.13 3.74
CA LEU A 254 -2.38 15.29 2.58
C LEU A 254 -3.35 15.62 1.45
N TYR A 255 -2.80 15.87 0.27
CA TYR A 255 -3.56 16.10 -0.96
C TYR A 255 -3.01 15.24 -2.10
N VAL A 256 -3.90 14.58 -2.85
CA VAL A 256 -3.51 13.77 -4.01
C VAL A 256 -3.96 14.48 -5.29
N ALA A 257 -2.98 14.84 -6.12
CA ALA A 257 -3.19 15.39 -7.45
C ALA A 257 -3.16 14.24 -8.48
N GLY A 258 -4.33 13.65 -8.72
CA GLY A 258 -4.54 12.63 -9.75
C GLY A 258 -4.78 13.21 -11.15
N HIS A 259 -5.13 12.33 -12.09
CA HIS A 259 -5.34 12.66 -13.50
C HIS A 259 -6.31 13.83 -13.72
N GLY A 260 -5.90 14.81 -14.54
CA GLY A 260 -6.72 15.95 -14.94
C GLY A 260 -6.88 17.06 -13.88
N LYS A 261 -6.19 16.96 -12.74
CA LYS A 261 -6.04 18.07 -11.79
C LYS A 261 -5.05 19.09 -12.33
N LYS A 262 -5.23 20.38 -12.03
CA LYS A 262 -4.37 21.46 -12.55
C LYS A 262 -2.93 21.35 -12.03
N GLU A 263 -2.77 20.78 -10.84
CA GLU A 263 -1.51 20.61 -10.13
C GLU A 263 -0.73 19.37 -10.62
N GLN A 264 -1.38 18.47 -11.37
CA GLN A 264 -0.74 17.31 -11.95
C GLN A 264 -0.18 17.68 -13.32
N LEU A 265 1.13 17.88 -13.40
CA LEU A 265 1.81 18.24 -14.65
C LEU A 265 2.48 17.05 -15.32
N ARG A 266 2.78 15.97 -14.59
CA ARG A 266 3.45 14.78 -15.13
C ARG A 266 2.56 13.92 -16.01
N ASP A 267 1.24 14.10 -15.90
CA ASP A 267 0.28 13.43 -16.78
C ASP A 267 0.17 14.11 -18.16
N ILE A 268 0.67 15.33 -18.32
CA ILE A 268 0.56 16.08 -19.57
C ILE A 268 1.65 15.64 -20.54
N VAL A 269 1.25 15.12 -21.69
CA VAL A 269 2.14 14.77 -22.81
C VAL A 269 1.71 15.52 -24.06
N ASP A 270 2.68 16.05 -24.81
CA ASP A 270 2.43 16.64 -26.12
C ASP A 270 2.45 15.55 -27.20
N PHE A 271 1.31 15.34 -27.85
CA PHE A 271 1.17 14.46 -29.00
C PHE A 271 0.80 15.28 -30.23
N GLN A 272 1.77 15.50 -31.12
CA GLN A 272 1.59 16.22 -32.39
C GLN A 272 1.01 17.64 -32.23
N GLY A 273 1.41 18.38 -31.19
CA GLY A 273 0.95 19.73 -30.91
C GLY A 273 -0.37 19.80 -30.14
N VAL A 274 -0.89 18.65 -29.68
CA VAL A 274 -2.05 18.54 -28.80
C VAL A 274 -1.60 18.04 -27.43
N ARG A 275 -1.85 18.83 -26.39
CA ARG A 275 -1.62 18.41 -25.01
C ARG A 275 -2.72 17.46 -24.57
N VAL A 276 -2.34 16.25 -24.17
CA VAL A 276 -3.24 15.22 -23.66
C VAL A 276 -2.80 14.78 -22.28
N HIS A 277 -3.74 14.49 -21.41
CA HIS A 277 -3.45 13.84 -20.13
C HIS A 277 -3.33 12.32 -20.33
N VAL A 278 -2.29 11.74 -19.77
CA VAL A 278 -1.99 10.31 -19.76
C VAL A 278 -2.20 9.81 -18.34
N GLY A 279 -3.05 8.81 -18.17
CA GLY A 279 -3.39 8.25 -16.86
C GLY A 279 -2.20 7.66 -16.09
N ASN A 280 -2.49 7.21 -14.88
CA ASN A 280 -1.57 6.50 -13.97
C ASN A 280 -0.41 7.31 -13.37
N LYS A 281 -0.45 8.64 -13.46
CA LYS A 281 0.43 9.54 -12.68
C LYS A 281 -0.36 10.14 -11.52
N ALA A 282 0.26 10.21 -10.35
CA ALA A 282 -0.27 10.98 -9.23
C ALA A 282 0.84 11.64 -8.44
N ASP A 283 0.58 12.86 -7.98
CA ASP A 283 1.48 13.61 -7.12
C ASP A 283 0.82 13.70 -5.74
N ILE A 284 1.47 13.12 -4.74
CA ILE A 284 1.00 13.06 -3.36
C ILE A 284 1.70 14.17 -2.60
N TRP A 285 0.95 15.23 -2.30
CA TRP A 285 1.42 16.40 -1.59
C TRP A 285 1.19 16.23 -0.09
N ILE A 286 2.27 16.08 0.66
CA ILE A 286 2.24 15.94 2.12
C ILE A 286 2.63 17.25 2.79
N ALA A 287 1.99 17.54 3.92
CA ALA A 287 2.33 18.63 4.82
C ALA A 287 2.83 18.03 6.13
N THR A 288 4.05 18.34 6.52
CA THR A 288 4.67 17.88 7.77
C THR A 288 5.23 19.09 8.53
N GLU A 289 5.81 18.85 9.70
CA GLU A 289 6.52 19.89 10.43
C GLU A 289 7.85 20.23 9.73
N LEU A 290 7.97 21.50 9.31
CA LEU A 290 9.16 22.00 8.62
C LEU A 290 10.18 22.56 9.59
N THR A 291 11.45 22.26 9.34
CA THR A 291 12.57 22.89 10.06
C THR A 291 13.23 23.93 9.17
N ARG A 292 13.31 25.18 9.65
CA ARG A 292 14.09 26.24 9.00
C ARG A 292 15.56 26.13 9.39
N GLN A 293 16.43 26.14 8.39
CA GLN A 293 17.87 26.10 8.57
C GLN A 293 18.54 27.24 7.80
N MET A 294 19.48 27.91 8.48
CA MET A 294 20.39 28.86 7.85
C MET A 294 21.65 28.09 7.47
N TYR A 295 21.89 27.94 6.17
CA TYR A 295 22.94 27.08 5.65
C TYR A 295 23.99 27.91 4.91
N ASP A 296 25.20 27.92 5.45
CA ASP A 296 26.32 28.69 4.91
C ASP A 296 27.03 27.91 3.80
N VAL A 297 27.05 28.49 2.60
CA VAL A 297 27.62 27.89 1.38
C VAL A 297 28.62 28.81 0.71
N ALA A 298 29.55 28.21 -0.01
CA ALA A 298 30.42 28.95 -0.92
C ALA A 298 29.74 29.07 -2.29
N ALA A 299 29.64 30.30 -2.79
CA ALA A 299 29.28 30.58 -4.17
C ALA A 299 30.55 30.78 -5.02
N ASP A 300 30.51 30.38 -6.29
CA ASP A 300 31.61 30.64 -7.23
C ASP A 300 31.68 32.11 -7.69
N ALA A 301 32.57 32.40 -8.64
CA ALA A 301 32.76 33.76 -9.16
C ALA A 301 31.52 34.32 -9.90
N GLU A 302 30.60 33.46 -10.33
CA GLU A 302 29.38 33.82 -11.07
C GLU A 302 28.12 33.76 -10.18
N GLY A 303 28.30 33.40 -8.90
CA GLY A 303 27.25 33.31 -7.89
C GLY A 303 26.59 31.94 -7.80
N TYR A 304 27.12 30.90 -8.44
CA TYR A 304 26.55 29.56 -8.38
C TYR A 304 26.96 28.79 -7.13
N VAL A 305 26.00 28.10 -6.53
CA VAL A 305 26.19 27.24 -5.36
C VAL A 305 26.11 25.78 -5.81
N SER A 306 27.14 25.00 -5.47
CA SER A 306 27.15 23.55 -5.72
C SER A 306 26.14 22.82 -4.83
N THR A 307 25.31 21.97 -5.43
CA THR A 307 24.26 21.21 -4.73
C THR A 307 24.80 20.10 -3.82
N GLY A 308 26.05 19.66 -4.04
CA GLY A 308 26.73 18.74 -3.13
C GLY A 308 27.03 19.33 -1.75
N GLN A 309 26.79 20.64 -1.55
CA GLN A 309 26.90 21.28 -0.25
C GLN A 309 25.63 21.11 0.60
N PHE A 310 24.49 20.64 0.07
CA PHE A 310 23.26 20.49 0.87
C PHE A 310 23.28 19.26 1.78
N PRO A 311 22.51 19.26 2.88
CA PRO A 311 22.34 18.08 3.72
C PRO A 311 21.79 16.90 2.89
N GLY A 312 22.51 15.79 2.86
CA GLY A 312 22.14 14.61 2.08
C GLY A 312 21.00 13.78 2.71
N ASP A 313 20.79 13.92 4.01
CA ASP A 313 19.87 13.06 4.78
C ASP A 313 18.46 13.65 4.91
N VAL A 314 18.25 14.91 4.52
CA VAL A 314 17.00 15.65 4.72
C VAL A 314 16.59 16.31 3.42
N SER A 315 15.33 16.12 3.01
CA SER A 315 14.83 16.72 1.78
C SER A 315 14.60 18.22 1.92
N VAL A 316 14.90 18.96 0.86
CA VAL A 316 14.57 20.39 0.75
C VAL A 316 13.12 20.54 0.32
N ALA A 317 12.29 21.04 1.22
CA ALA A 317 10.88 21.35 0.95
C ALA A 317 10.70 22.71 0.27
N GLY A 318 11.62 23.66 0.50
CA GLY A 318 11.56 24.96 -0.15
C GLY A 318 12.70 25.90 0.19
N PHE A 319 12.77 26.99 -0.57
CA PHE A 319 13.72 28.08 -0.38
C PHE A 319 13.00 29.36 0.02
N SER A 320 13.47 30.00 1.08
CA SER A 320 12.85 31.19 1.67
C SER A 320 13.65 32.47 1.38
N GLY A 321 14.96 32.36 1.22
CA GLY A 321 15.81 33.50 0.87
C GLY A 321 17.31 33.19 0.82
N ALA A 322 18.09 34.19 0.43
CA ALA A 322 19.55 34.16 0.45
C ALA A 322 20.07 35.48 1.03
N TYR A 323 21.20 35.41 1.73
CA TYR A 323 21.81 36.53 2.44
C TYR A 323 23.33 36.57 2.20
N ILE A 324 23.87 37.76 2.05
CA ILE A 324 25.33 38.03 2.03
C ILE A 324 25.60 38.95 3.21
N ASP A 325 26.44 38.50 4.16
CA ASP A 325 26.73 39.23 5.40
C ASP A 325 25.47 39.72 6.15
N GLY A 326 24.42 38.89 6.14
CA GLY A 326 23.12 39.20 6.77
C GLY A 326 22.21 40.13 5.96
N THR A 327 22.64 40.60 4.79
CA THR A 327 21.82 41.43 3.89
C THR A 327 21.06 40.53 2.91
N PRO A 328 19.72 40.65 2.79
CA PRO A 328 18.94 39.88 1.82
C PRO A 328 19.38 40.17 0.39
N THR A 329 19.54 39.11 -0.41
CA THR A 329 19.89 39.21 -1.83
C THR A 329 18.94 38.37 -2.70
N GLY A 330 19.08 38.48 -4.03
CA GLY A 330 18.33 37.70 -5.00
C GLY A 330 18.77 36.24 -5.03
N LEU A 331 17.78 35.34 -5.03
CA LEU A 331 17.97 33.90 -5.14
C LEU A 331 17.21 33.40 -6.38
N GLU A 332 17.93 32.73 -7.28
CA GLU A 332 17.38 32.03 -8.45
C GLU A 332 17.74 30.55 -8.34
N VAL A 333 16.74 29.68 -8.46
CA VAL A 333 16.89 28.22 -8.35
C VAL A 333 16.33 27.60 -9.62
N ALA A 334 17.20 27.08 -10.48
CA ALA A 334 16.77 26.27 -11.61
C ALA A 334 16.30 24.91 -11.10
N CYS A 335 15.06 24.54 -11.41
CA CYS A 335 14.49 23.27 -11.01
C CYS A 335 13.57 22.70 -12.09
N GLU A 336 13.43 21.39 -12.11
CA GLU A 336 12.42 20.71 -12.89
C GLU A 336 11.08 20.83 -12.15
N GLU A 337 10.17 21.64 -12.70
CA GLU A 337 8.84 21.91 -12.11
C GLU A 337 8.12 20.60 -11.72
N THR A 338 8.17 19.58 -12.57
CA THR A 338 7.52 18.28 -12.38
C THR A 338 8.06 17.45 -11.21
N LEU A 339 9.30 17.69 -10.77
CA LEU A 339 9.95 16.92 -9.71
C LEU A 339 10.23 17.73 -8.44
N PHE A 340 10.03 19.05 -8.47
CA PHE A 340 10.32 19.93 -7.35
C PHE A 340 9.63 19.47 -6.04
N GLY A 341 10.38 19.56 -4.94
CA GLY A 341 9.90 19.22 -3.61
C GLY A 341 9.67 17.73 -3.38
N SER A 342 10.10 16.85 -4.30
CA SER A 342 10.03 15.40 -4.10
C SER A 342 11.20 14.86 -3.28
N GLY A 343 11.01 13.67 -2.68
CA GLY A 343 12.06 13.02 -1.89
C GLY A 343 13.34 12.83 -2.69
N ASN A 344 14.47 13.19 -2.08
CA ASN A 344 15.82 13.18 -2.68
C ASN A 344 15.99 14.07 -3.92
N TYR A 345 15.06 14.99 -4.18
CA TYR A 345 15.19 15.94 -5.27
C TYR A 345 16.29 16.97 -4.96
N LEU A 346 17.17 17.20 -5.94
CA LEU A 346 18.16 18.27 -5.90
C LEU A 346 17.89 19.24 -7.06
N PRO A 347 17.96 20.56 -6.83
CA PRO A 347 17.83 21.54 -7.90
C PRO A 347 18.95 21.41 -8.94
N GLU A 348 18.72 21.86 -10.16
CA GLU A 348 19.70 21.77 -11.25
C GLU A 348 20.84 22.76 -11.03
N SER A 349 20.50 23.99 -10.62
CA SER A 349 21.47 25.00 -10.22
C SER A 349 20.84 25.98 -9.25
N ILE A 350 21.68 26.57 -8.40
CA ILE A 350 21.29 27.66 -7.50
C ILE A 350 22.23 28.81 -7.76
N ARG A 351 21.68 29.99 -8.00
CA ARG A 351 22.42 31.20 -8.25
C ARG A 351 21.99 32.29 -7.28
N VAL A 352 22.98 32.94 -6.68
CA VAL A 352 22.78 34.07 -5.79
C VAL A 352 23.30 35.33 -6.46
N SER A 353 22.44 36.34 -6.53
CA SER A 353 22.78 37.62 -7.15
C SER A 353 23.68 38.46 -6.25
N GLY A 354 24.49 39.34 -6.85
CA GLY A 354 25.27 40.33 -6.10
C GLY A 354 26.53 39.79 -5.41
N THR A 355 26.97 38.57 -5.72
CA THR A 355 28.24 38.03 -5.28
C THR A 355 29.39 38.63 -6.09
N SER A 356 30.49 39.00 -5.41
CA SER A 356 31.72 39.49 -6.02
C SER A 356 32.85 38.45 -6.11
N GLY A 357 32.58 37.23 -5.62
CA GLY A 357 33.37 36.00 -5.81
C GLY A 357 33.81 35.35 -4.49
N LEU A 358 33.67 34.03 -4.37
CA LEU A 358 33.95 33.22 -3.16
C LEU A 358 33.31 33.76 -1.85
N ASP A 359 32.29 34.60 -1.98
CA ASP A 359 31.58 35.17 -0.84
C ASP A 359 30.85 34.05 -0.10
N LYS A 360 30.89 34.10 1.24
CA LYS A 360 30.12 33.22 2.09
C LYS A 360 28.66 33.65 2.00
N VAL A 361 27.83 32.82 1.36
CA VAL A 361 26.41 33.07 1.20
C VAL A 361 25.64 32.23 2.21
N THR A 362 24.69 32.83 2.90
CA THR A 362 23.78 32.10 3.80
C THR A 362 22.45 31.89 3.09
N LEU A 363 22.08 30.63 2.85
CA LEU A 363 20.79 30.23 2.31
C LEU A 363 19.81 29.94 3.44
N GLU A 364 18.57 30.41 3.31
CA GLU A 364 17.48 30.07 4.21
C GLU A 364 16.60 29.01 3.56
N ILE A 365 16.68 27.79 4.11
CA ILE A 365 16.11 26.58 3.54
C ILE A 365 15.10 26.00 4.52
N LEU A 366 14.01 25.46 3.99
CA LEU A 366 13.05 24.67 4.75
C LEU A 366 13.27 23.21 4.41
N THR A 367 13.51 22.41 5.43
CA THR A 367 13.83 20.99 5.30
C THR A 367 12.74 20.13 5.93
N ASP A 368 12.43 19.01 5.28
CA ASP A 368 11.50 17.99 5.79
C ASP A 368 12.23 16.64 5.99
N PRO A 369 12.38 16.16 7.25
CA PRO A 369 12.98 14.85 7.54
C PRO A 369 12.07 13.66 7.25
N VAL A 370 10.76 13.88 7.06
CA VAL A 370 9.77 12.82 6.87
C VAL A 370 9.59 12.47 5.39
N LEU A 371 9.74 13.45 4.49
CA LEU A 371 9.52 13.29 3.05
C LEU A 371 10.25 12.09 2.42
N ASN A 372 11.52 11.88 2.76
CA ASN A 372 12.28 10.74 2.23
C ASN A 372 11.71 9.41 2.70
N ARG A 373 11.35 9.29 3.98
CA ARG A 373 10.74 8.06 4.52
C ARG A 373 9.41 7.73 3.84
N VAL A 374 8.57 8.73 3.64
CA VAL A 374 7.27 8.56 2.95
C VAL A 374 7.49 8.20 1.48
N SER A 375 8.42 8.88 0.80
CA SER A 375 8.78 8.58 -0.58
C SER A 375 9.30 7.14 -0.74
N ASP A 376 10.17 6.70 0.17
CA ASP A 376 10.73 5.35 0.15
C ASP A 376 9.66 4.28 0.42
N PHE A 377 8.73 4.55 1.35
CA PHE A 377 7.60 3.67 1.64
C PHE A 377 6.69 3.50 0.42
N VAL A 378 6.30 4.60 -0.23
CA VAL A 378 5.45 4.59 -1.42
C VAL A 378 6.11 3.87 -2.60
N ARG A 379 7.45 3.95 -2.70
CA ARG A 379 8.23 3.29 -3.76
C ARG A 379 8.63 1.85 -3.42
N ALA A 380 8.41 1.39 -2.19
CA ALA A 380 8.79 0.05 -1.75
C ALA A 380 8.04 -1.03 -2.55
N GLY A 381 8.71 -2.14 -2.85
CA GLY A 381 8.16 -3.21 -3.70
C GLY A 381 6.87 -3.86 -3.17
N GLY A 382 6.59 -3.75 -1.86
CA GLY A 382 5.35 -4.22 -1.26
C GLY A 382 4.15 -3.26 -1.38
N GLN A 383 4.40 -2.00 -1.74
CA GLN A 383 3.39 -0.94 -1.87
C GLN A 383 3.23 -0.46 -3.32
N ARG A 384 4.24 -0.71 -4.17
CA ARG A 384 4.29 -0.23 -5.54
C ARG A 384 3.43 -1.07 -6.47
N VAL A 385 2.44 -0.42 -7.07
CA VAL A 385 1.65 -1.00 -8.18
C VAL A 385 2.37 -0.74 -9.49
N VAL A 386 2.63 -1.79 -10.29
CA VAL A 386 3.47 -1.73 -11.51
C VAL A 386 2.95 -0.71 -12.54
N CYS A 387 1.64 -0.55 -12.63
CA CYS A 387 1.01 0.34 -13.60
C CYS A 387 0.83 1.77 -13.08
N TYR A 388 1.13 2.07 -11.81
CA TYR A 388 0.90 3.37 -11.16
C TYR A 388 2.24 4.04 -10.78
N ASP A 389 2.35 5.33 -11.07
CA ASP A 389 3.55 6.13 -10.79
C ASP A 389 3.22 7.25 -9.80
N PRO A 390 3.25 6.97 -8.49
CA PRO A 390 3.10 7.97 -7.44
C PRO A 390 4.42 8.71 -7.21
N LEU A 391 4.35 10.04 -7.13
CA LEU A 391 5.45 10.89 -6.70
C LEU A 391 5.04 11.63 -5.42
N VAL A 392 5.79 11.41 -4.34
CA VAL A 392 5.57 12.14 -3.09
C VAL A 392 6.31 13.47 -3.17
N LYS A 393 5.60 14.55 -2.86
CA LYS A 393 6.10 15.93 -2.79
C LYS A 393 5.72 16.56 -1.47
N HIS A 394 6.56 17.44 -0.94
CA HIS A 394 6.13 18.31 0.16
C HIS A 394 5.27 19.46 -0.37
N LYS A 395 4.25 19.88 0.39
CA LYS A 395 3.47 21.09 0.10
C LYS A 395 4.39 22.31 0.06
N ILE A 396 4.20 23.19 -0.92
CA ILE A 396 5.09 24.32 -1.14
C ILE A 396 4.91 25.31 0.02
N PRO A 397 5.98 25.61 0.80
CA PRO A 397 5.84 26.46 1.98
C PRO A 397 5.59 27.93 1.57
N LEU A 398 4.49 28.49 2.07
CA LEU A 398 4.24 29.93 2.12
C LEU A 398 4.75 30.46 3.45
N VAL A 399 5.90 31.12 3.40
CA VAL A 399 6.58 31.63 4.58
C VAL A 399 6.01 32.99 4.98
N LEU A 400 5.46 33.06 6.19
CA LEU A 400 4.86 34.25 6.77
C LEU A 400 5.86 34.98 7.67
N ARG A 401 5.86 36.31 7.60
CA ARG A 401 6.69 37.21 8.42
C ARG A 401 5.82 38.30 9.03
N PRO A 402 5.07 37.99 10.10
CA PRO A 402 4.24 38.98 10.76
C PRO A 402 5.11 39.95 11.58
N VAL A 403 4.74 41.23 11.51
CA VAL A 403 5.32 42.32 12.30
C VAL A 403 4.24 42.86 13.24
N LEU A 404 4.48 42.71 14.53
CA LEU A 404 3.56 43.07 15.61
C LEU A 404 4.11 44.29 16.36
N ASP A 405 3.44 45.43 16.22
CA ASP A 405 3.68 46.60 17.06
C ASP A 405 2.78 46.51 18.31
N VAL A 406 3.41 46.29 19.47
CA VAL A 406 2.74 45.90 20.72
C VAL A 406 2.87 46.99 21.78
N THR A 407 1.75 47.35 22.40
CA THR A 407 1.69 48.16 23.61
C THR A 407 1.38 47.26 24.81
N LEU A 408 2.22 47.31 25.83
CA LEU A 408 2.07 46.52 27.05
C LEU A 408 1.20 47.22 28.10
N VAL A 409 0.69 46.45 29.05
CA VAL A 409 -0.02 46.98 30.21
C VAL A 409 0.96 47.79 31.09
N PRO A 410 0.65 49.04 31.46
CA PRO A 410 1.58 49.86 32.23
C PRO A 410 1.79 49.31 33.65
N LEU A 411 3.06 49.11 34.03
CA LEU A 411 3.49 48.75 35.39
C LEU A 411 4.15 49.95 36.08
N GLN A 412 3.95 50.12 37.39
CA GLN A 412 4.54 51.23 38.16
C GLN A 412 6.07 51.24 38.15
N SER A 413 6.71 50.07 38.05
CA SER A 413 8.16 49.90 37.98
C SER A 413 8.73 49.88 36.56
N GLY A 414 7.87 49.86 35.53
CA GLY A 414 8.25 49.44 34.18
C GLY A 414 8.60 47.95 34.08
N TYR A 415 8.86 47.48 32.86
CA TYR A 415 9.35 46.13 32.59
C TYR A 415 10.88 46.12 32.51
N SER A 416 11.51 45.11 33.07
CA SER A 416 12.93 44.81 32.86
C SER A 416 13.20 44.25 31.46
N GLU A 417 14.47 44.27 31.02
CA GLU A 417 14.84 43.70 29.71
C GLU A 417 14.57 42.18 29.63
N GLU A 418 14.74 41.45 30.73
CA GLU A 418 14.47 40.01 30.82
C GLU A 418 12.97 39.71 30.69
N GLU A 419 12.12 40.50 31.35
CA GLU A 419 10.65 40.38 31.22
C GLU A 419 10.18 40.73 29.80
N LEU A 420 10.76 41.77 29.17
CA LEU A 420 10.44 42.11 27.79
C LEU A 420 10.85 41.00 26.81
N ALA A 421 11.99 40.34 27.05
CA ALA A 421 12.44 39.20 26.26
C ALA A 421 11.51 37.98 26.43
N ASP A 422 11.08 37.68 27.66
CA ASP A 422 10.10 36.62 27.93
C ASP A 422 8.76 36.90 27.26
N ILE A 423 8.22 38.11 27.42
CA ILE A 423 6.96 38.53 26.77
C ILE A 423 7.07 38.43 25.25
N SER A 424 8.17 38.91 24.67
CA SER A 424 8.43 38.78 23.23
C SER A 424 8.43 37.31 22.80
N THR A 425 9.08 36.43 23.57
CA THR A 425 9.14 34.99 23.27
C THR A 425 7.75 34.36 23.30
N ARG A 426 6.94 34.66 24.32
CA ARG A 426 5.55 34.19 24.41
C ARG A 426 4.66 34.67 23.27
N ILE A 427 4.84 35.92 22.82
CA ILE A 427 4.11 36.46 21.66
C ILE A 427 4.50 35.71 20.38
N ARG A 428 5.80 35.43 20.18
CA ARG A 428 6.31 34.68 19.02
C ARG A 428 5.81 33.24 19.01
N LEU A 429 5.79 32.58 20.17
CA LEU A 429 5.21 31.25 20.35
C LEU A 429 3.72 31.24 20.00
N ALA A 430 2.93 32.17 20.56
CA ALA A 430 1.49 32.27 20.26
C ALA A 430 1.21 32.50 18.77
N ALA A 431 2.02 33.32 18.10
CA ALA A 431 1.93 33.53 16.65
C ALA A 431 2.28 32.28 15.84
N THR A 432 3.28 31.52 16.30
CA THR A 432 3.71 30.27 15.66
C THR A 432 2.68 29.16 15.84
N ASP A 433 2.12 29.04 17.04
CA ASP A 433 1.04 28.08 17.36
C ASP A 433 -0.23 28.38 16.55
N TYR A 434 -0.58 29.65 16.40
CA TYR A 434 -1.69 30.08 15.56
C TYR A 434 -1.52 29.56 14.11
N VAL A 435 -0.37 29.82 13.48
CA VAL A 435 -0.12 29.37 12.10
C VAL A 435 -0.08 27.85 12.00
N SER A 436 0.55 27.16 12.96
CA SER A 436 0.59 25.69 13.00
C SER A 436 -0.81 25.08 13.10
N ASN A 437 -1.72 25.71 13.85
CA ASN A 437 -3.11 25.30 13.94
C ASN A 437 -3.91 25.55 12.65
N LEU A 438 -3.61 26.62 11.92
CA LEU A 438 -4.20 26.86 10.60
C LEU A 438 -3.85 25.74 9.62
N VAL A 439 -2.59 25.27 9.61
CA VAL A 439 -2.16 24.15 8.77
C VAL A 439 -2.94 22.87 9.11
N LYS A 440 -3.12 22.56 10.40
CA LYS A 440 -3.87 21.39 10.87
C LYS A 440 -5.35 21.42 10.49
N THR A 441 -5.94 22.61 10.46
CA THR A 441 -7.37 22.80 10.19
C THR A 441 -7.68 23.12 8.73
N GLY A 442 -6.66 23.43 7.91
CA GLY A 442 -6.83 23.95 6.56
C GLY A 442 -7.48 25.33 6.51
N ALA A 443 -7.45 26.07 7.63
CA ALA A 443 -8.06 27.38 7.73
C ALA A 443 -7.17 28.47 7.08
N PRO A 444 -7.76 29.50 6.44
CA PRO A 444 -7.00 30.59 5.87
C PRO A 444 -6.37 31.46 6.97
N TRP A 445 -5.27 32.13 6.64
CA TRP A 445 -4.71 33.20 7.46
C TRP A 445 -5.72 34.33 7.67
N VAL A 446 -5.91 34.77 8.92
CA VAL A 446 -6.70 35.95 9.27
C VAL A 446 -5.97 36.77 10.34
N ALA A 447 -5.57 38.00 9.99
CA ALA A 447 -4.77 38.85 10.87
C ALA A 447 -5.44 39.16 12.22
N SER A 448 -6.77 39.29 12.26
CA SER A 448 -7.50 39.54 13.51
C SER A 448 -7.52 38.35 14.46
N GLU A 449 -7.49 37.12 13.93
CA GLU A 449 -7.45 35.91 14.75
C GLU A 449 -6.06 35.70 15.36
N LEU A 450 -4.99 36.06 14.64
CA LEU A 450 -3.64 36.14 15.21
C LEU A 450 -3.60 37.06 16.43
N VAL A 451 -4.21 38.26 16.30
CA VAL A 451 -4.25 39.23 17.40
C VAL A 451 -5.03 38.68 18.60
N ALA A 452 -6.14 37.99 18.36
CA ALA A 452 -6.89 37.31 19.41
C ALA A 452 -6.03 36.22 20.09
N ALA A 453 -5.37 35.36 19.32
CA ALA A 453 -4.50 34.31 19.84
C ALA A 453 -3.36 34.86 20.72
N VAL A 454 -2.77 35.99 20.34
CA VAL A 454 -1.75 36.66 21.16
C VAL A 454 -2.34 37.23 22.45
N HIS A 455 -3.50 37.87 22.40
CA HIS A 455 -4.17 38.38 23.61
C HIS A 455 -4.58 37.27 24.58
N ASP A 456 -5.05 36.13 24.06
CA ASP A 456 -5.44 34.98 24.88
C ASP A 456 -4.23 34.30 25.53
N ALA A 457 -3.06 34.34 24.89
CA ALA A 457 -1.83 33.71 25.39
C ALA A 457 -0.97 34.62 26.29
N VAL A 458 -1.09 35.95 26.17
CA VAL A 458 -0.17 36.91 26.80
C VAL A 458 -0.92 38.08 27.46
N ASP A 459 -1.27 37.90 28.74
CA ASP A 459 -1.99 38.90 29.57
C ASP A 459 -1.31 40.28 29.65
N ALA A 460 0.01 40.34 29.44
CA ALA A 460 0.78 41.58 29.47
C ALA A 460 0.53 42.47 28.25
N VAL A 461 -0.08 41.95 27.18
CA VAL A 461 -0.37 42.68 25.95
C VAL A 461 -1.65 43.50 26.13
N HIS A 462 -1.51 44.82 26.15
CA HIS A 462 -2.67 45.74 26.24
C HIS A 462 -3.30 45.98 24.87
N LYS A 463 -2.49 46.25 23.85
CA LYS A 463 -2.97 46.57 22.49
C LYS A 463 -1.96 46.16 21.45
N ILE A 464 -2.45 45.67 20.31
CA ILE A 464 -1.66 45.47 19.09
C ILE A 464 -2.12 46.49 18.04
N ARG A 465 -1.17 47.12 17.34
CA ARG A 465 -1.49 48.07 16.26
C ARG A 465 -2.06 47.32 15.05
N LEU A 466 -3.18 47.81 14.52
CA LEU A 466 -3.79 47.32 13.29
C LEU A 466 -3.58 48.31 12.13
N PRO A 467 -3.48 47.82 10.87
CA PRO A 467 -3.44 46.41 10.48
C PRO A 467 -2.11 45.76 10.85
N VAL A 468 -2.13 44.45 11.15
CA VAL A 468 -0.88 43.68 11.29
C VAL A 468 -0.22 43.59 9.93
N VAL A 469 1.05 44.01 9.85
CA VAL A 469 1.81 43.91 8.60
C VAL A 469 2.37 42.50 8.53
N CYS A 470 2.04 41.74 7.49
CA CYS A 470 2.60 40.41 7.27
C CYS A 470 3.12 40.32 5.83
N LYS A 471 4.39 39.91 5.68
CA LYS A 471 5.01 39.64 4.38
C LYS A 471 4.99 38.15 4.11
N GLY A 472 4.55 37.76 2.92
CA GLY A 472 4.58 36.40 2.41
C GLY A 472 5.77 36.17 1.49
N SER A 473 6.38 34.99 1.56
CA SER A 473 7.38 34.52 0.60
C SER A 473 7.01 33.11 0.15
N LEU A 474 6.88 32.93 -1.17
CA LEU A 474 6.47 31.67 -1.79
C LEU A 474 7.41 31.32 -2.93
N PHE A 475 7.97 30.11 -2.91
CA PHE A 475 8.81 29.65 -4.01
C PHE A 475 7.95 29.21 -5.20
N ASP A 476 8.25 29.73 -6.40
CA ASP A 476 7.60 29.33 -7.64
C ASP A 476 8.50 28.39 -8.46
N PRO A 477 8.16 27.10 -8.59
CA PRO A 477 8.95 26.13 -9.34
C PRO A 477 9.01 26.38 -10.85
N LEU A 478 8.04 27.12 -11.42
CA LEU A 478 8.04 27.41 -12.86
C LEU A 478 9.16 28.39 -13.23
N ASN A 479 9.30 29.46 -12.45
CA ASN A 479 10.27 30.53 -12.71
C ASN A 479 11.55 30.39 -11.88
N GLY A 480 11.58 29.50 -10.90
CA GLY A 480 12.72 29.30 -10.01
C GLY A 480 12.98 30.46 -9.05
N LYS A 481 11.95 31.23 -8.70
CA LYS A 481 12.07 32.48 -7.94
C LYS A 481 11.20 32.46 -6.69
N VAL A 482 11.64 33.19 -5.66
CA VAL A 482 10.83 33.44 -4.47
C VAL A 482 9.96 34.68 -4.72
N LEU A 483 8.67 34.46 -4.90
CA LEU A 483 7.65 35.50 -4.97
C LEU A 483 7.47 36.14 -3.61
N ARG A 484 7.47 37.47 -3.54
CA ARG A 484 7.31 38.22 -2.28
C ARG A 484 6.16 39.19 -2.41
N PHE A 485 5.24 39.16 -1.45
CA PHE A 485 4.04 40.00 -1.48
C PHE A 485 3.57 40.36 -0.06
N ASP A 486 2.73 41.38 0.01
CA ASP A 486 2.00 41.72 1.22
C ASP A 486 0.83 40.75 1.41
N MET A 487 0.73 40.16 2.59
CA MET A 487 -0.34 39.21 2.91
C MET A 487 -1.66 39.97 3.10
N PRO A 488 -2.70 39.68 2.30
CA PRO A 488 -4.04 40.19 2.56
C PRO A 488 -4.64 39.53 3.80
N ASP A 489 -5.75 40.10 4.31
CA ASP A 489 -6.49 39.55 5.45
C ASP A 489 -7.03 38.13 5.20
N LYS A 490 -7.21 37.76 3.93
CA LYS A 490 -7.50 36.39 3.49
C LYS A 490 -6.70 36.14 2.22
N PHE A 491 -5.78 35.18 2.28
CA PHE A 491 -4.93 34.81 1.16
C PHE A 491 -5.49 33.62 0.39
N SER A 492 -5.54 33.72 -0.94
CA SER A 492 -5.60 32.58 -1.85
C SER A 492 -4.47 32.69 -2.87
N VAL A 493 -3.94 31.55 -3.29
CA VAL A 493 -2.94 31.48 -4.36
C VAL A 493 -3.49 32.09 -5.66
N ALA A 494 -4.80 32.04 -5.87
CA ALA A 494 -5.46 32.66 -7.03
C ALA A 494 -5.30 34.20 -7.07
N ASP A 495 -4.96 34.84 -5.95
CA ASP A 495 -4.76 36.28 -5.87
C ASP A 495 -3.35 36.72 -6.32
N ILE A 496 -2.44 35.77 -6.57
CA ILE A 496 -1.10 36.06 -7.09
C ILE A 496 -1.23 36.49 -8.56
N THR A 497 -0.93 37.77 -8.81
CA THR A 497 -1.05 38.39 -10.14
C THR A 497 0.09 38.07 -11.10
N GLU A 498 1.24 37.69 -10.58
CA GLU A 498 2.39 37.25 -11.37
C GLU A 498 2.14 35.85 -11.96
N THR A 499 2.64 35.59 -13.17
CA THR A 499 2.54 34.26 -13.78
C THR A 499 3.34 33.26 -12.96
N HIS A 500 2.69 32.18 -12.52
CA HIS A 500 3.25 31.21 -11.59
C HIS A 500 2.88 29.77 -11.97
N SER A 501 3.59 28.80 -11.40
CA SER A 501 3.36 27.36 -11.64
C SER A 501 1.90 26.96 -11.38
N ALA A 502 1.36 26.10 -12.24
CA ALA A 502 0.04 25.50 -12.02
C ALA A 502 0.01 24.53 -10.81
N GLN A 503 1.18 24.12 -10.32
CA GLN A 503 1.31 23.37 -9.06
C GLN A 503 1.07 24.24 -7.84
N LEU A 504 1.11 25.57 -7.94
CA LEU A 504 0.74 26.46 -6.85
C LEU A 504 -0.80 26.54 -6.78
N SER A 505 -1.34 26.04 -5.68
CA SER A 505 -2.77 26.06 -5.38
C SER A 505 -3.00 26.10 -3.87
N ASP A 506 -4.21 26.47 -3.46
CA ASP A 506 -4.59 26.42 -2.04
C ASP A 506 -4.51 24.99 -1.46
N ASN A 507 -4.51 23.94 -2.30
CA ASN A 507 -4.38 22.54 -1.85
C ASN A 507 -2.92 22.09 -1.70
N THR A 508 -1.99 22.73 -2.40
CA THR A 508 -0.58 22.32 -2.49
C THR A 508 0.36 23.25 -1.74
N VAL A 509 -0.14 24.39 -1.26
CA VAL A 509 0.60 25.33 -0.42
C VAL A 509 0.36 25.03 1.06
N GLN A 510 1.41 25.19 1.87
CA GLN A 510 1.36 25.07 3.33
C GLN A 510 1.83 26.37 3.98
N LEU A 511 1.07 26.91 4.93
CA LEU A 511 1.51 28.07 5.71
C LEU A 511 2.66 27.69 6.64
N TYR A 512 3.67 28.56 6.75
CA TYR A 512 4.80 28.34 7.63
C TYR A 512 5.25 29.63 8.31
N THR A 513 5.53 29.57 9.61
CA THR A 513 6.24 30.59 10.37
C THR A 513 7.02 29.92 11.48
N ASP A 514 8.02 30.61 12.01
CA ASP A 514 8.69 30.25 13.27
C ASP A 514 8.92 31.51 14.12
N GLU A 515 9.40 31.32 15.34
CA GLU A 515 9.67 32.42 16.29
C GLU A 515 10.69 33.44 15.77
N GLY A 516 11.62 33.01 14.91
CA GLY A 516 12.64 33.87 14.30
C GLY A 516 12.12 34.71 13.14
N LEU A 517 10.94 34.38 12.60
CA LEU A 517 10.28 35.12 11.52
C LEU A 517 9.25 36.14 12.02
N VAL A 518 8.81 36.00 13.27
CA VAL A 518 7.89 36.93 13.92
C VAL A 518 8.69 38.11 14.51
N THR A 519 8.40 39.31 14.03
CA THR A 519 9.01 40.54 14.56
C THR A 519 8.08 41.18 15.57
N VAL A 520 8.57 41.44 16.78
CA VAL A 520 7.81 42.10 17.85
C VAL A 520 8.49 43.43 18.18
N ASN A 521 7.78 44.53 17.99
CA ASN A 521 8.23 45.87 18.35
C ASN A 521 7.42 46.37 19.54
N PHE A 522 8.08 46.65 20.66
CA PHE A 522 7.41 47.31 21.77
C PHE A 522 7.34 48.81 21.56
N SER A 523 6.13 49.34 21.46
CA SER A 523 5.92 50.79 21.49
C SER A 523 6.19 51.31 22.89
N LYS A 524 6.99 52.37 23.03
CA LYS A 524 7.06 53.11 24.30
C LYS A 524 5.66 53.69 24.59
N SER A 525 5.07 53.31 25.72
CA SER A 525 3.80 53.88 26.20
C SER A 525 3.95 55.34 26.55
#